data_AF-A0A8C1GQH0-F1
#
_entry.id   AF-A0A8C1GQH0-F1
#
_cell.length_a   1.000
_cell.length_b   1.000
_cell.length_c   1.000
_cell.angle_alpha   90.00
_cell.angle_beta   90.00
_cell.angle_gamma   90.00
#
_symmetry.space_group_name_H-M   'P 1'
#
loop_
_entity.id
_entity.type
_entity.pdbx_description
1 polymer ?
#
loop_
_entity_poly.entity_id
_entity_poly.type
_entity_poly.pdbx_seq_one_letter_code
_entity_poly.pdbx_strand_id
1 'polypeptide(L)'
;MFLAFQQHNPKAHTGLEINLHFSTSALDNGLNCIREELFMEMADVMVKVGWKDAGCEFVCIDDCWPSHKRDTQGRLQTDPKRFPSGIKKLADYVHAKGLKLGIYADIGTSTCAGYPGSLGYYDIDAKTFADWGVDLLKFYRRFMPDWHQLGEGRSICKSQQYTDRF
;
A
#
# COMPACT_ATOMS: atom_id res chain seq x y z
N MET A 1 1.56 -12.44 -12.52
CA MET A 1 0.37 -11.79 -11.94
C MET A 1 -0.14 -12.68 -10.82
N PHE A 2 0.14 -12.33 -9.56
CA PHE A 2 -0.42 -13.05 -8.40
C PHE A 2 -1.67 -12.31 -7.93
N LEU A 3 -2.80 -13.00 -7.95
CA LEU A 3 -4.08 -12.54 -7.40
C LEU A 3 -4.04 -12.75 -5.87
N ALA A 4 -4.05 -11.67 -5.09
CA ALA A 4 -4.29 -11.75 -3.66
C ALA A 4 -5.81 -11.72 -3.40
N PHE A 5 -6.44 -12.89 -3.28
CA PHE A 5 -7.79 -12.98 -2.74
C PHE A 5 -7.73 -12.76 -1.23
N GLN A 6 -8.41 -11.73 -0.71
CA GLN A 6 -8.53 -11.58 0.73
C GLN A 6 -9.45 -12.61 1.34
N GLN A 7 -8.94 -13.23 2.40
CA GLN A 7 -9.56 -14.34 3.09
C GLN A 7 -10.73 -13.88 3.95
N HIS A 8 -11.85 -14.60 3.80
CA HIS A 8 -13.09 -14.51 4.56
C HIS A 8 -12.84 -14.39 6.08
N ASN A 9 -13.32 -13.31 6.72
CA ASN A 9 -13.41 -13.22 8.17
C ASN A 9 -14.88 -13.37 8.60
N PRO A 10 -15.32 -14.56 9.06
CA PRO A 10 -16.72 -14.86 9.35
C PRO A 10 -17.30 -14.15 10.60
N LYS A 11 -16.65 -13.12 11.14
CA LYS A 11 -17.11 -12.40 12.36
C LYS A 11 -17.42 -10.91 12.20
N ALA A 12 -17.30 -10.33 11.00
CA ALA A 12 -17.69 -8.94 10.78
C ALA A 12 -19.20 -8.85 10.45
N HIS A 13 -20.02 -8.62 11.46
CA HIS A 13 -21.43 -8.23 11.29
C HIS A 13 -21.51 -6.77 10.86
N THR A 14 -21.41 -6.52 9.57
CA THR A 14 -21.94 -5.37 8.81
C THR A 14 -21.48 -5.61 7.38
N GLY A 15 -22.38 -5.43 6.40
CA GLY A 15 -22.15 -5.82 5.00
C GLY A 15 -20.93 -5.14 4.39
N LEU A 16 -19.77 -5.78 4.51
CA LEU A 16 -18.54 -5.38 3.84
C LEU A 16 -18.65 -5.80 2.38
N GLU A 17 -18.74 -4.82 1.48
CA GLU A 17 -18.49 -5.02 0.06
C GLU A 17 -17.12 -5.70 -0.11
N ILE A 18 -17.11 -6.85 -0.78
CA ILE A 18 -15.87 -7.53 -1.15
C ILE A 18 -15.21 -6.68 -2.23
N ASN A 19 -14.34 -5.76 -1.80
CA ASN A 19 -13.48 -5.02 -2.71
C ASN A 19 -12.33 -5.95 -3.10
N LEU A 20 -12.28 -6.33 -4.38
CA LEU A 20 -11.17 -7.11 -4.93
C LEU A 20 -9.99 -6.15 -5.15
N HIS A 21 -8.91 -6.36 -4.39
CA HIS A 21 -7.70 -5.54 -4.46
C HIS A 21 -6.57 -6.30 -5.16
N PHE A 22 -5.97 -5.70 -6.18
CA PHE A 22 -4.78 -6.24 -6.82
C PHE A 22 -3.52 -5.70 -6.15
N SER A 23 -2.79 -6.59 -5.47
CA SER A 23 -1.55 -6.27 -4.74
C SER A 23 -0.42 -7.12 -5.29
N THR A 24 0.72 -6.53 -5.56
CA THR A 24 1.94 -7.26 -5.91
C THR A 24 2.77 -7.47 -4.66
N SER A 25 3.05 -8.71 -4.23
CA SER A 25 4.06 -8.93 -3.18
C SER A 25 5.47 -8.86 -3.79
N ALA A 26 6.41 -8.22 -3.11
CA ALA A 26 7.82 -8.41 -3.42
C ALA A 26 8.13 -9.92 -3.40
N LEU A 27 8.79 -10.44 -4.44
CA LEU A 27 9.11 -11.87 -4.52
C LEU A 27 9.95 -12.27 -3.30
N ASP A 28 9.56 -13.37 -2.66
CA ASP A 28 10.11 -13.97 -1.42
C ASP A 28 11.62 -14.32 -1.47
N ASN A 29 12.30 -13.96 -2.55
CA ASN A 29 13.70 -14.28 -2.85
C ASN A 29 14.63 -13.05 -2.83
N GLY A 30 14.16 -11.88 -2.34
CA GLY A 30 15.02 -10.73 -2.01
C GLY A 30 15.74 -10.01 -3.16
N LEU A 31 15.48 -10.39 -4.43
CA LEU A 31 16.26 -9.88 -5.59
C LEU A 31 15.51 -8.90 -6.49
N ASN A 32 14.17 -8.84 -6.46
CA ASN A 32 13.39 -7.97 -7.34
C ASN A 32 12.32 -7.19 -6.56
N CYS A 33 12.63 -5.94 -6.22
CA CYS A 33 11.64 -4.99 -5.72
C CYS A 33 10.72 -4.49 -6.85
N ILE A 34 9.51 -4.08 -6.47
CA ILE A 34 8.48 -3.53 -7.36
C ILE A 34 8.93 -2.22 -8.03
N ARG A 35 8.30 -1.85 -9.14
CA ARG A 35 8.59 -0.64 -9.92
C ARG A 35 7.34 -0.07 -10.57
N GLU A 36 7.38 1.21 -10.90
CA GLU A 36 6.27 2.01 -11.42
C GLU A 36 5.61 1.38 -12.66
N GLU A 37 6.39 0.88 -13.61
CA GLU A 37 5.88 0.34 -14.88
C GLU A 37 4.93 -0.85 -14.66
N LEU A 38 5.19 -1.64 -13.62
CA LEU A 38 4.34 -2.79 -13.26
C LEU A 38 2.92 -2.36 -12.89
N PHE A 39 2.78 -1.26 -12.16
CA PHE A 39 1.48 -0.75 -11.72
C PHE A 39 0.72 -0.07 -12.85
N MET A 40 1.44 0.60 -13.76
CA MET A 40 0.86 1.15 -14.98
C MET A 40 0.32 0.02 -15.87
N GLU A 41 1.11 -1.03 -16.11
CA GLU A 41 0.69 -2.21 -16.89
C GLU A 41 -0.51 -2.91 -16.24
N MET A 42 -0.50 -3.06 -14.90
CA MET A 42 -1.62 -3.66 -14.19
C MET A 42 -2.91 -2.84 -14.35
N ALA A 43 -2.84 -1.50 -14.26
CA ALA A 43 -3.98 -0.63 -14.50
C ALA A 43 -4.52 -0.75 -15.93
N ASP A 44 -3.62 -0.84 -16.93
CA ASP A 44 -4.00 -1.05 -18.32
C ASP A 44 -4.70 -2.39 -18.54
N VAL A 45 -4.15 -3.47 -17.99
CA VAL A 45 -4.74 -4.81 -18.08
C VAL A 45 -6.10 -4.84 -17.39
N MET A 46 -6.23 -4.29 -16.18
CA MET A 46 -7.48 -4.25 -15.43
C MET A 46 -8.63 -3.60 -16.21
N VAL A 47 -8.35 -2.49 -16.90
CA VAL A 47 -9.33 -1.85 -17.78
C VAL A 47 -9.59 -2.68 -19.03
N LYS A 48 -8.53 -3.13 -19.71
CA LYS A 48 -8.63 -3.87 -20.98
C LYS A 48 -9.46 -5.15 -20.85
N VAL A 49 -9.33 -5.86 -19.73
CA VAL A 49 -9.98 -7.16 -19.51
C VAL A 49 -11.31 -7.05 -18.74
N GLY A 50 -11.78 -5.82 -18.46
CA GLY A 50 -13.07 -5.57 -17.82
C GLY A 50 -13.12 -5.87 -16.32
N TRP A 51 -11.97 -5.95 -15.64
CA TRP A 51 -11.93 -6.19 -14.19
C TRP A 51 -12.43 -5.01 -13.38
N LYS A 52 -12.19 -3.79 -13.88
CA LYS A 52 -12.81 -2.59 -13.32
C LYS A 52 -14.33 -2.71 -13.28
N ASP A 53 -14.94 -3.12 -14.39
CA ASP A 53 -16.40 -3.27 -14.51
C ASP A 53 -16.94 -4.43 -13.65
N ALA A 54 -16.07 -5.38 -13.27
CA ALA A 54 -16.35 -6.45 -12.33
C ALA A 54 -16.20 -6.04 -10.84
N GLY A 55 -15.92 -4.76 -10.55
CA GLY A 55 -15.78 -4.23 -9.18
C GLY A 55 -14.35 -4.22 -8.63
N CYS A 56 -13.34 -4.55 -9.45
CA CYS A 56 -11.95 -4.45 -9.07
C CYS A 56 -11.41 -3.04 -9.33
N GLU A 57 -11.55 -2.15 -8.35
CA GLU A 57 -11.23 -0.73 -8.54
C GLU A 57 -9.83 -0.33 -8.10
N PHE A 58 -9.14 -1.14 -7.29
CA PHE A 58 -7.91 -0.74 -6.63
C PHE A 58 -6.65 -1.42 -7.20
N VAL A 59 -5.66 -0.59 -7.50
CA VAL A 59 -4.27 -0.96 -7.78
C VAL A 59 -3.46 -0.68 -6.51
N CYS A 60 -2.97 -1.70 -5.81
CA CYS A 60 -2.29 -1.54 -4.52
C CYS A 60 -0.79 -1.82 -4.61
N ILE A 61 0.00 -0.84 -4.19
CA ILE A 61 1.46 -0.92 -4.04
C ILE A 61 1.78 -1.55 -2.68
N ASP A 62 2.53 -2.65 -2.68
CA ASP A 62 2.99 -3.31 -1.44
C ASP A 62 4.37 -2.77 -1.00
N ASP A 63 4.99 -3.41 -0.01
CA ASP A 63 6.29 -3.03 0.52
C ASP A 63 7.37 -3.01 -0.57
N CYS A 64 8.51 -2.38 -0.28
CA CYS A 64 9.56 -2.07 -1.25
C CYS A 64 9.15 -1.00 -2.30
N TRP A 65 8.37 0.02 -1.93
CA TRP A 65 8.26 1.25 -2.72
C TRP A 65 9.11 2.43 -2.22
N PRO A 66 9.32 2.63 -0.90
CA PRO A 66 9.96 3.85 -0.44
C PRO A 66 11.48 3.77 -0.62
N SER A 67 12.12 4.93 -0.64
CA SER A 67 13.54 5.11 -0.40
C SER A 67 13.87 4.74 1.05
N HIS A 68 15.12 4.34 1.30
CA HIS A 68 15.61 4.13 2.67
C HIS A 68 15.74 5.43 3.49
N LYS A 69 15.67 6.59 2.84
CA LYS A 69 15.80 7.89 3.50
C LYS A 69 14.54 8.72 3.30
N ARG A 70 14.09 9.33 4.40
CA ARG A 70 13.14 10.45 4.40
C ARG A 70 13.84 11.72 3.90
N ASP A 71 13.07 12.72 3.47
CA ASP A 71 13.63 14.03 3.13
C ASP A 71 14.00 14.85 4.38
N THR A 72 14.48 16.08 4.17
CA THR A 72 14.86 17.01 5.24
C THR A 72 13.68 17.48 6.10
N GLN A 73 12.44 17.29 5.64
CA GLN A 73 11.22 17.59 6.38
C GLN A 73 10.64 16.35 7.06
N GLY A 74 11.30 15.20 6.95
CA GLY A 74 10.86 13.93 7.53
C GLY A 74 9.80 13.21 6.69
N ARG A 75 9.50 13.64 5.46
CA ARG A 75 8.51 12.97 4.60
C ARG A 75 9.10 11.71 3.98
N LEU A 76 8.28 10.68 3.83
CA LEU A 76 8.62 9.51 3.02
C LEU A 76 8.96 9.94 1.60
N GLN A 77 10.00 9.31 1.04
CA GLN A 77 10.42 9.53 -0.34
C GLN A 77 10.24 8.24 -1.12
N THR A 78 9.90 8.36 -2.39
CA THR A 78 9.84 7.23 -3.31
C THR A 78 11.26 6.85 -3.74
N ASP A 79 11.50 5.57 -4.03
CA ASP A 79 12.78 5.20 -4.61
C ASP A 79 12.87 5.72 -6.06
N PRO A 80 13.84 6.59 -6.40
CA PRO A 80 13.87 7.24 -7.71
C PRO A 80 14.28 6.31 -8.86
N LYS A 81 14.84 5.13 -8.57
CA LYS A 81 15.15 4.13 -9.60
C LYS A 81 13.94 3.26 -9.92
N ARG A 82 13.09 3.00 -8.93
CA ARG A 82 11.89 2.15 -9.07
C ARG A 82 10.65 2.96 -9.45
N PHE A 83 10.55 4.19 -8.96
CA PHE A 83 9.45 5.12 -9.21
C PHE A 83 10.02 6.46 -9.70
N PRO A 84 10.64 6.47 -10.91
CA PRO A 84 11.30 7.67 -11.44
C PRO A 84 10.36 8.87 -11.59
N SER A 85 9.06 8.64 -11.77
CA SER A 85 8.07 9.71 -11.89
C SER A 85 7.38 10.05 -10.55
N GLY A 86 7.56 9.20 -9.54
CA GLY A 86 7.00 9.34 -8.20
C GLY A 86 5.55 8.87 -8.10
N ILE A 87 5.07 8.67 -6.86
CA ILE A 87 3.75 8.09 -6.59
C ILE A 87 2.62 8.99 -7.07
N LYS A 88 2.79 10.32 -6.99
CA LYS A 88 1.75 11.25 -7.46
C LYS A 88 1.40 11.05 -8.93
N LYS A 89 2.41 10.96 -9.80
CA LYS A 89 2.19 10.76 -11.24
C LYS A 89 1.60 9.37 -11.52
N LEU A 90 2.01 8.36 -10.76
CA LEU A 90 1.40 7.03 -10.83
C LEU A 90 -0.08 7.07 -10.41
N ALA A 91 -0.43 7.80 -9.34
CA ALA A 91 -1.81 8.00 -8.91
C ALA A 91 -2.62 8.71 -10.01
N ASP A 92 -2.10 9.82 -10.54
CA ASP A 92 -2.73 10.55 -11.64
C ASP A 92 -2.98 9.63 -12.86
N TYR A 93 -2.04 8.73 -13.19
CA TYR A 93 -2.20 7.73 -14.25
C TYR A 93 -3.31 6.70 -13.95
N VAL A 94 -3.32 6.14 -12.75
CA VAL A 94 -4.32 5.16 -12.29
C VAL A 94 -5.72 5.79 -12.25
N HIS A 95 -5.83 7.03 -11.77
CA HIS A 95 -7.07 7.79 -11.75
C HIS A 95 -7.59 8.10 -13.15
N ALA A 96 -6.70 8.39 -14.12
CA ALA A 96 -7.10 8.60 -15.52
C ALA A 96 -7.72 7.35 -16.17
N LYS A 97 -7.47 6.15 -15.62
CA LYS A 97 -8.13 4.88 -16.00
C LYS A 97 -9.46 4.68 -15.25
N GLY A 98 -9.80 5.57 -14.34
CA GLY A 98 -10.92 5.47 -13.40
C GLY A 98 -10.76 4.34 -12.40
N LEU A 99 -9.51 4.02 -12.05
CA LEU A 99 -9.15 3.14 -10.94
C LEU A 99 -8.68 3.99 -9.75
N LYS A 100 -8.45 3.36 -8.60
CA LYS A 100 -7.96 3.96 -7.35
C LYS A 100 -6.59 3.37 -6.98
N LEU A 101 -5.72 4.18 -6.38
CA LEU A 101 -4.39 3.77 -5.96
C LEU A 101 -4.33 3.52 -4.45
N GLY A 102 -3.88 2.32 -4.07
CA GLY A 102 -3.52 1.99 -2.70
C GLY A 102 -2.01 1.95 -2.49
N ILE A 103 -1.55 2.23 -1.27
CA ILE A 103 -0.13 2.14 -0.89
C ILE A 103 0.05 1.43 0.45
N TYR A 104 1.19 0.78 0.64
CA TYR A 104 1.57 0.12 1.88
C TYR A 104 2.34 1.06 2.82
N ALA A 105 2.05 0.99 4.11
CA ALA A 105 2.86 1.57 5.18
C ALA A 105 2.92 0.63 6.40
N ASP A 106 3.90 0.85 7.28
CA ASP A 106 3.99 0.13 8.56
C ASP A 106 3.81 1.10 9.73
N ILE A 107 3.01 0.71 10.71
CA ILE A 107 2.73 1.54 11.88
C ILE A 107 3.90 1.61 12.87
N GLY A 108 4.90 0.74 12.76
CA GLY A 108 6.10 0.78 13.59
C GLY A 108 7.24 1.58 12.96
N THR A 109 8.46 1.38 13.46
CA THR A 109 9.64 2.14 13.00
C THR A 109 10.14 1.72 11.63
N SER A 110 9.81 0.52 11.17
CA SER A 110 10.29 -0.02 9.89
C SER A 110 9.32 -1.02 9.28
N THR A 111 9.25 -1.06 7.95
CA THR A 111 8.41 -2.01 7.20
C THR A 111 8.92 -3.44 7.27
N CYS A 112 8.15 -4.43 6.79
CA CYS A 112 8.57 -5.84 6.71
C CYS A 112 9.82 -6.04 5.84
N ALA A 113 10.07 -5.20 4.84
CA ALA A 113 11.27 -5.20 4.01
C ALA A 113 12.39 -4.27 4.51
N GLY A 114 12.23 -3.64 5.68
CA GLY A 114 13.29 -2.84 6.33
C GLY A 114 13.40 -1.40 5.82
N TYR A 115 12.31 -0.85 5.28
CA TYR A 115 12.22 0.57 4.92
C TYR A 115 11.67 1.41 6.08
N PRO A 116 11.75 2.76 6.02
CA PRO A 116 11.18 3.61 7.06
C PRO A 116 9.68 3.34 7.28
N GLY A 117 9.29 3.07 8.52
CA GLY A 117 7.88 3.01 8.96
C GLY A 117 7.38 4.35 9.47
N SER A 118 6.11 4.42 9.85
CA SER A 118 5.40 5.67 10.17
C SER A 118 5.36 6.03 11.66
N LEU A 119 5.91 5.21 12.57
CA LEU A 119 5.93 5.54 13.99
C LEU A 119 6.63 6.88 14.25
N GLY A 120 5.89 7.83 14.83
CA GLY A 120 6.37 9.19 15.10
C GLY A 120 6.22 10.17 13.92
N TYR A 121 5.70 9.72 12.78
CA TYR A 121 5.53 10.52 11.55
C TYR A 121 4.11 10.43 10.96
N TYR A 122 3.12 9.90 11.70
CA TYR A 122 1.78 9.61 11.16
C TYR A 122 1.12 10.79 10.44
N ASP A 123 1.13 11.99 11.03
CA ASP A 123 0.50 13.17 10.43
C ASP A 123 1.22 13.60 9.13
N ILE A 124 2.55 13.54 9.13
CA ILE A 124 3.38 13.89 7.97
C ILE A 124 3.20 12.86 6.85
N ASP A 125 3.13 11.58 7.20
CA ASP A 125 2.96 10.48 6.26
C ASP A 125 1.55 10.48 5.67
N ALA A 126 0.51 10.64 6.49
CA ALA A 126 -0.87 10.80 6.04
C ALA A 126 -1.02 11.98 5.07
N LYS A 127 -0.45 13.14 5.42
CA LYS A 127 -0.43 14.29 4.51
C LYS A 127 0.35 13.98 3.22
N THR A 128 1.46 13.26 3.32
CA THR A 128 2.27 12.89 2.14
C THR A 128 1.49 11.99 1.20
N PHE A 129 0.75 11.00 1.71
CA PHE A 129 -0.11 10.13 0.91
C PHE A 129 -1.27 10.90 0.27
N ALA A 130 -1.91 11.80 1.01
CA ALA A 130 -2.97 12.66 0.49
C ALA A 130 -2.45 13.60 -0.62
N ASP A 131 -1.28 14.24 -0.41
CA ASP A 131 -0.64 15.11 -1.42
C ASP A 131 -0.29 14.33 -2.71
N TRP A 132 -0.05 13.02 -2.61
CA TRP A 132 0.19 12.14 -3.76
C TRP A 132 -1.08 11.59 -4.40
N GLY A 133 -2.26 11.79 -3.81
CA GLY A 133 -3.52 11.26 -4.35
C GLY A 133 -3.71 9.76 -4.11
N VAL A 134 -3.21 9.23 -2.99
CA VAL A 134 -3.48 7.85 -2.58
C VAL A 134 -4.90 7.73 -2.01
N ASP A 135 -5.63 6.70 -2.43
CA ASP A 135 -7.03 6.45 -2.04
C ASP A 135 -7.19 5.40 -0.93
N LEU A 136 -6.15 4.60 -0.69
CA LEU A 136 -6.18 3.50 0.28
C LEU A 136 -4.82 3.28 0.92
N LEU A 137 -4.79 3.11 2.23
CA LEU A 137 -3.58 2.78 2.98
C LEU A 137 -3.66 1.36 3.55
N LYS A 138 -2.70 0.51 3.17
CA LYS A 138 -2.54 -0.85 3.68
C LYS A 138 -1.53 -0.83 4.81
N PHE A 139 -2.00 -0.94 6.05
CA PHE A 139 -1.14 -0.95 7.24
C PHE A 139 -0.70 -2.35 7.67
N TYR A 140 0.56 -2.48 8.05
CA TYR A 140 1.11 -3.62 8.79
C TYR A 140 1.78 -3.15 10.09
N ARG A 141 2.07 -4.10 10.98
CA ARG A 141 2.73 -3.84 12.25
C ARG A 141 4.05 -4.61 12.34
N ARG A 142 5.16 -3.88 12.35
CA ARG A 142 6.49 -4.40 12.68
C ARG A 142 7.25 -3.40 13.57
N PHE A 143 7.85 -3.90 14.65
CA PHE A 143 8.66 -3.09 15.59
C PHE A 143 7.92 -1.90 16.22
N MET A 144 6.85 -2.18 16.99
CA MET A 144 6.29 -1.20 17.92
C MET A 144 6.86 -1.44 19.33
N PRO A 145 7.34 -0.39 20.05
CA PRO A 145 7.96 -0.55 21.36
C PRO A 145 6.98 -0.74 22.53
N ASP A 146 5.69 -0.42 22.38
CA ASP A 146 4.67 -0.57 23.43
C ASP A 146 3.37 -1.20 22.89
N TRP A 147 2.85 -2.19 23.62
CA TRP A 147 1.67 -3.00 23.27
C TRP A 147 0.33 -2.35 23.69
N HIS A 148 0.37 -1.28 24.49
CA HIS A 148 -0.83 -0.67 25.05
C HIS A 148 -1.52 0.37 24.15
N GLN A 149 -0.89 0.76 23.03
CA GLN A 149 -1.43 1.84 22.21
C GLN A 149 -2.50 1.41 21.20
N LEU A 150 -2.58 0.13 20.83
CA LEU A 150 -3.65 -0.41 19.99
C LEU A 150 -3.89 -1.86 20.39
N GLY A 151 -5.16 -2.21 20.66
CA GLY A 151 -5.60 -3.50 21.21
C GLY A 151 -4.93 -4.73 20.61
N GLU A 152 -4.72 -5.72 21.49
CA GLU A 152 -4.09 -7.04 21.32
C GLU A 152 -3.63 -7.45 19.89
N GLY A 153 -2.35 -7.81 19.76
CA GLY A 153 -1.96 -8.78 18.74
C GLY A 153 -0.46 -9.01 18.66
N ARG A 154 -0.04 -10.24 18.40
CA ARG A 154 1.36 -10.70 18.32
C ARG A 154 2.14 -10.06 17.17
N SER A 155 3.47 -10.05 17.32
CA SER A 155 4.50 -9.69 16.33
C SER A 155 4.53 -10.68 15.16
N ILE A 156 3.70 -10.44 14.15
CA ILE A 156 3.65 -11.27 12.93
C ILE A 156 3.44 -10.31 11.75
N CYS A 157 4.26 -10.42 10.68
CA CYS A 157 3.94 -9.87 9.35
C CYS A 157 2.74 -10.64 8.77
N LYS A 158 1.58 -10.54 9.43
CA LYS A 158 0.29 -11.02 8.95
C LYS A 158 -0.57 -9.78 8.72
N SER A 159 -1.19 -9.75 7.54
CA SER A 159 -2.09 -8.68 7.10
C SER A 159 -3.15 -8.40 8.15
N GLN A 160 -3.14 -7.21 8.73
CA GLN A 160 -4.28 -6.68 9.47
C GLN A 160 -4.61 -5.36 8.80
N GLN A 161 -5.49 -5.44 7.80
CA GLN A 161 -5.88 -4.28 7.04
C GLN A 161 -6.78 -3.41 7.88
N TYR A 162 -6.29 -2.23 8.24
CA TYR A 162 -7.12 -1.11 8.60
C TYR A 162 -7.37 -0.33 7.31
N THR A 163 -8.63 -0.23 6.91
CA THR A 163 -9.04 0.52 5.72
C THR A 163 -9.60 1.86 6.19
N ASP A 164 -8.70 2.80 6.49
CA ASP A 164 -9.12 4.17 6.75
C ASP A 164 -9.27 4.86 5.39
N ARG A 165 -10.51 5.25 5.06
CA ARG A 165 -10.80 6.17 3.95
C ARG A 165 -10.59 7.58 4.47
N PHE A 166 -9.67 8.33 3.86
CA PHE A 166 -9.47 9.76 4.15
C PHE A 166 -10.63 10.60 3.60
#